data_AF-A0A147B867-F1
#
_entry.id   AF-A0A147B867-F1
#
_cell.length_a   1.000
_cell.length_b   1.000
_cell.length_c   1.000
_cell.angle_alpha   90.00
_cell.angle_beta   90.00
_cell.angle_gamma   90.00
#
_symmetry.space_group_name_H-M   'P 1'
#
loop_
_entity.id
_entity.type
_entity.pdbx_description
1 polymer ?
#
loop_
_entity_poly.entity_id
_entity_poly.type
_entity_poly.pdbx_seq_one_letter_code
_entity_poly.pdbx_strand_id
1 'polypeptide(L)'
;NGREIDAKITSVCQVIDGKRLNLKYNYVDSTFTGELKYIHDATHAYALQVIDTSGNDRVNNVIKYISPSMNAEFTTTGEYTPTEANLRTICIQNGKEYRFGLNWIIRGRGSAYISVEMYTPHEMARDGKFLFKYDMNPGKYEGQTMLTFNEGVILDFNGVVNHDLETDNVDARFRFYNPYTRNGEIR
;
A
#
# COMPACT_ATOMS: atom_id res chain seq x y z
N ASN A 1 17.00 -19.37 -19.89
CA ASN A 1 18.04 -20.23 -19.25
C ASN A 1 18.83 -19.43 -18.22
N GLY A 2 18.18 -18.99 -17.15
CA GLY A 2 18.87 -18.43 -15.98
C GLY A 2 19.11 -19.58 -15.00
N ARG A 3 20.34 -19.76 -14.53
CA ARG A 3 20.61 -20.68 -13.42
C ARG A 3 20.05 -20.05 -12.15
N GLU A 4 19.09 -20.70 -11.52
CA GLU A 4 18.72 -20.38 -10.13
C GLU A 4 19.96 -20.60 -9.26
N ILE A 5 20.38 -19.55 -8.57
CA ILE A 5 21.49 -19.61 -7.62
C ILE A 5 20.85 -19.94 -6.27
N ASP A 6 20.84 -21.22 -5.90
CA ASP A 6 20.53 -21.62 -4.53
C ASP A 6 21.72 -21.28 -3.62
N ALA A 7 21.71 -20.08 -3.05
CA ALA A 7 22.75 -19.61 -2.15
C ALA A 7 22.24 -19.55 -0.72
N LYS A 8 22.80 -20.39 0.15
CA LYS A 8 22.64 -20.32 1.60
C LYS A 8 23.95 -19.87 2.24
N ILE A 9 24.00 -18.64 2.72
CA ILE A 9 25.13 -18.16 3.54
C ILE A 9 24.62 -17.93 4.95
N THR A 10 25.15 -18.73 5.86
CA THR A 10 24.98 -18.54 7.30
C THR A 10 26.32 -18.08 7.83
N SER A 11 26.49 -16.77 8.08
CA SER A 11 27.68 -16.28 8.76
C SER A 11 27.43 -16.35 10.27
N VAL A 12 28.19 -17.20 10.95
CA VAL A 12 28.13 -17.37 12.40
C VAL A 12 29.23 -16.51 13.05
N CYS A 13 28.77 -15.43 13.68
CA CYS A 13 29.32 -14.77 14.88
C CYS A 13 30.82 -14.42 14.95
N GLN A 14 31.15 -13.14 14.78
CA GLN A 14 32.25 -12.54 15.56
C GLN A 14 31.70 -12.14 16.94
N VAL A 15 32.26 -12.72 18.01
CA VAL A 15 31.99 -12.30 19.40
C VAL A 15 33.02 -11.25 19.77
N ILE A 16 32.57 -10.02 20.05
CA ILE A 16 33.44 -8.92 20.51
C ILE A 16 32.84 -8.40 21.81
N ASP A 17 33.58 -8.48 22.91
CA ASP A 17 33.15 -8.04 24.25
C ASP A 17 31.80 -8.63 24.70
N GLY A 18 31.56 -9.91 24.43
CA GLY A 18 30.29 -10.58 24.77
C GLY A 18 29.11 -10.27 23.84
N LYS A 19 29.24 -9.28 22.95
CA LYS A 19 28.23 -8.91 21.94
C LYS A 19 28.34 -9.83 20.73
N ARG A 20 27.21 -10.06 20.05
CA ARG A 20 27.14 -11.01 18.92
C ARG A 20 26.40 -10.41 17.74
N LEU A 21 26.98 -10.50 16.55
CA LEU A 21 26.32 -10.20 15.29
C LEU A 21 26.16 -11.47 14.46
N ASN A 22 24.94 -11.75 14.03
CA ASN A 22 24.61 -12.88 13.16
C ASN A 22 23.97 -12.37 11.88
N LEU A 23 24.45 -12.88 10.74
CA LEU A 23 23.86 -12.65 9.43
C LEU A 23 23.51 -14.00 8.83
N LYS A 24 22.24 -14.16 8.47
CA LYS A 24 21.76 -15.34 7.74
C LYS A 24 21.03 -14.87 6.51
N TYR A 25 21.28 -15.51 5.39
CA TYR A 25 20.40 -15.37 4.24
C TYR A 25 20.33 -16.65 3.43
N ASN A 26 19.22 -16.79 2.72
CA ASN A 26 18.90 -17.92 1.89
C ASN A 26 18.12 -17.43 0.68
N TYR A 27 18.47 -17.93 -0.50
CA TYR A 27 17.68 -17.78 -1.72
C TYR A 27 17.45 -19.17 -2.30
N VAL A 28 16.20 -19.63 -2.36
CA VAL A 28 15.80 -20.97 -2.85
C VAL A 28 14.48 -20.85 -3.60
N ASP A 29 14.39 -21.39 -4.81
CA ASP A 29 13.12 -21.48 -5.58
C ASP A 29 12.32 -20.16 -5.61
N SER A 30 13.00 -19.04 -5.92
CA SER A 30 12.44 -17.67 -5.92
C SER A 30 12.00 -17.10 -4.56
N THR A 31 12.30 -17.80 -3.46
CA THR A 31 12.12 -17.29 -2.09
C THR A 31 13.42 -16.74 -1.54
N PHE A 32 13.44 -15.47 -1.17
CA PHE A 32 14.48 -14.85 -0.38
C PHE A 32 14.11 -14.83 1.10
N THR A 33 15.07 -15.14 1.96
CA THR A 33 14.99 -14.90 3.41
C THR A 33 16.31 -14.32 3.90
N GLY A 34 16.26 -13.21 4.61
CA GLY A 34 17.41 -12.56 5.25
C GLY A 34 17.12 -12.24 6.72
N GLU A 35 18.12 -12.42 7.59
CA GLU A 35 18.08 -12.06 9.00
C GLU A 35 19.42 -11.42 9.40
N LEU A 36 19.36 -10.20 9.92
CA LEU A 36 20.45 -9.55 10.64
C LEU A 36 20.07 -9.46 12.12
N LYS A 37 20.85 -10.08 13.00
CA LYS A 37 20.58 -10.11 14.44
C LYS A 37 21.79 -9.67 15.26
N TYR A 38 21.62 -8.61 16.04
CA TYR A 38 22.60 -8.11 16.99
C TYR A 38 22.13 -8.36 18.43
N ILE A 39 22.95 -9.06 19.22
CA ILE A 39 22.70 -9.32 20.64
C ILE A 39 23.71 -8.49 21.43
N HIS A 40 23.21 -7.49 22.16
CA HIS A 40 24.02 -6.64 23.01
C HIS A 40 24.30 -7.30 24.36
N ASP A 41 23.25 -7.84 24.98
CA ASP A 41 23.30 -8.63 26.22
C ASP A 41 22.09 -9.59 26.32
N ALA A 42 21.86 -10.20 27.48
CA ALA A 42 20.78 -11.17 27.71
C ALA A 42 19.36 -10.61 27.54
N THR A 43 19.19 -9.28 27.64
CA THR A 43 17.90 -8.57 27.60
C THR A 43 17.76 -7.65 26.39
N HIS A 44 18.87 -7.24 25.76
CA HIS A 44 18.87 -6.33 24.63
C HIS A 44 19.28 -7.03 23.33
N ALA A 45 18.29 -7.33 22.49
CA ALA A 45 18.50 -7.89 21.17
C ALA A 45 17.78 -7.05 20.11
N TYR A 46 18.43 -6.94 18.96
CA TYR A 46 17.96 -6.21 17.79
C TYR A 46 17.96 -7.17 16.61
N ALA A 47 16.86 -7.18 15.84
CA ALA A 47 16.78 -8.01 14.64
C ALA A 47 16.04 -7.29 13.51
N LEU A 48 16.53 -7.48 12.29
CA LEU A 48 15.81 -7.20 11.05
C LEU A 48 15.69 -8.51 10.28
N GLN A 49 14.46 -8.90 9.98
CA GLN A 49 14.17 -10.06 9.13
C GLN A 49 13.42 -9.60 7.90
N VAL A 50 13.78 -10.14 6.74
CA VAL A 50 13.10 -9.93 5.47
C VAL A 50 12.81 -11.30 4.87
N ILE A 51 11.57 -11.53 4.47
CA ILE A 51 11.14 -12.72 3.74
C ILE A 51 10.40 -12.21 2.51
N ASP A 52 10.87 -12.59 1.34
CA ASP A 52 10.23 -12.27 0.06
C ASP A 52 9.98 -13.58 -0.67
N THR A 53 8.70 -13.91 -0.85
CA THR A 53 8.27 -15.02 -1.72
C THR A 53 7.49 -14.47 -2.91
N SER A 54 7.71 -13.21 -3.27
CA SER A 54 7.10 -12.58 -4.43
C SER A 54 7.63 -13.21 -5.71
N GLY A 55 6.80 -13.18 -6.74
CA GLY A 55 7.14 -13.75 -8.03
C GLY A 55 6.07 -13.41 -9.04
N ASN A 56 6.48 -13.18 -10.29
CA ASN A 56 5.60 -12.75 -11.37
C ASN A 56 4.77 -11.51 -10.94
N ASP A 57 3.45 -11.59 -11.11
CA ASP A 57 2.46 -10.55 -10.87
C ASP A 57 1.95 -10.54 -9.42
N ARG A 58 2.67 -11.18 -8.48
CA ARG A 58 2.28 -11.33 -7.08
C ARG A 58 3.32 -10.76 -6.13
N VAL A 59 2.85 -10.00 -5.15
CA VAL A 59 3.62 -9.54 -3.99
C VAL A 59 3.32 -10.45 -2.80
N ASN A 60 4.37 -10.92 -2.12
CA ASN A 60 4.27 -11.58 -0.82
C ASN A 60 5.56 -11.34 -0.03
N ASN A 61 5.58 -10.23 0.71
CA ASN A 61 6.73 -9.76 1.47
C ASN A 61 6.41 -9.63 2.95
N VAL A 62 7.36 -10.00 3.80
CA VAL A 62 7.31 -9.79 5.24
C VAL A 62 8.61 -9.16 5.70
N ILE A 63 8.52 -8.05 6.45
CA ILE A 63 9.65 -7.38 7.10
C ILE A 63 9.37 -7.31 8.59
N LYS A 64 10.27 -7.86 9.41
CA LYS A 64 10.16 -7.83 10.88
C LYS A 64 11.31 -7.03 11.47
N TYR A 65 10.98 -6.16 12.40
CA TYR A 65 11.92 -5.39 13.21
C TYR A 65 11.69 -5.69 14.69
N ILE A 66 12.74 -6.08 15.38
CA ILE A 66 12.71 -6.37 16.81
C ILE A 66 13.77 -5.50 17.50
N SER A 67 13.36 -4.84 18.57
CA SER A 67 14.21 -4.10 19.50
C SER A 67 13.58 -4.12 20.89
N PRO A 68 14.32 -3.76 21.95
CA PRO A 68 13.78 -3.69 23.31
C PRO A 68 12.60 -2.71 23.47
N SER A 69 12.55 -1.65 22.67
CA SER A 69 11.53 -0.60 22.74
C SER A 69 10.42 -0.75 21.69
N MET A 70 10.62 -1.60 20.68
CA MET A 70 9.69 -1.71 19.56
C MET A 70 9.79 -3.08 18.89
N ASN A 71 8.64 -3.69 18.66
CA ASN A 71 8.48 -4.83 17.77
C ASN A 71 7.49 -4.44 16.67
N ALA A 72 7.90 -4.60 15.41
CA ALA A 72 7.08 -4.28 14.26
C ALA A 72 7.18 -5.38 13.20
N GLU A 73 6.05 -5.77 12.62
CA GLU A 73 5.97 -6.67 11.47
C GLU A 73 5.15 -6.01 10.37
N PHE A 74 5.69 -5.94 9.16
CA PHE A 74 5.06 -5.42 7.97
C PHE A 74 4.89 -6.54 6.96
N THR A 75 3.65 -6.83 6.58
CA THR A 75 3.32 -7.87 5.62
C THR A 75 2.56 -7.26 4.47
N THR A 76 3.12 -7.30 3.27
CA THR A 76 2.47 -6.83 2.04
C THR A 76 2.18 -8.02 1.14
N THR A 77 0.92 -8.19 0.78
CA THR A 77 0.44 -9.26 -0.10
C THR A 77 -0.47 -8.71 -1.17
N GLY A 78 -0.56 -9.41 -2.30
CA GLY A 78 -1.53 -9.09 -3.33
C GLY A 78 -1.05 -9.40 -4.73
N GLU A 79 -1.89 -9.07 -5.69
CA GLU A 79 -1.64 -9.26 -7.12
C GLU A 79 -1.62 -7.89 -7.81
N TYR A 80 -0.77 -7.75 -8.82
CA TYR A 80 -0.65 -6.52 -9.59
C TYR A 80 -0.21 -6.79 -11.03
N THR A 81 -0.74 -5.97 -11.91
CA THR A 81 -0.37 -5.82 -13.31
C THR A 81 -0.34 -4.32 -13.61
N PRO A 82 0.14 -3.89 -14.79
CA PRO A 82 0.07 -2.48 -15.17
C PRO A 82 -1.35 -1.90 -15.19
N THR A 83 -2.38 -2.74 -15.36
CA THR A 83 -3.79 -2.29 -15.46
C THR A 83 -4.59 -2.55 -14.20
N GLU A 84 -4.23 -3.51 -13.37
CA GLU A 84 -5.01 -3.90 -12.20
C GLU A 84 -4.11 -4.20 -11.02
N ALA A 85 -4.49 -3.78 -9.81
CA ALA A 85 -3.87 -4.28 -8.60
C ALA A 85 -4.85 -4.35 -7.45
N ASN A 86 -4.57 -5.29 -6.56
CA ASN A 86 -5.21 -5.44 -5.27
C ASN A 86 -4.11 -5.82 -4.27
N LEU A 87 -3.58 -4.80 -3.60
CA LEU A 87 -2.50 -4.91 -2.64
C LEU A 87 -3.01 -4.60 -1.24
N ARG A 88 -2.55 -5.39 -0.27
CA ARG A 88 -2.84 -5.20 1.13
C ARG A 88 -1.55 -5.23 1.93
N THR A 89 -1.35 -4.21 2.75
CA THR A 89 -0.27 -4.15 3.74
C THR A 89 -0.85 -4.18 5.14
N ILE A 90 -0.32 -5.05 5.99
CA ILE A 90 -0.63 -5.10 7.42
C ILE A 90 0.64 -4.75 8.17
N CYS A 91 0.55 -3.79 9.08
CA CYS A 91 1.61 -3.48 10.03
C CYS A 91 1.12 -3.83 11.44
N ILE A 92 1.85 -4.70 12.14
CA ILE A 92 1.63 -4.95 13.57
C ILE A 92 2.78 -4.29 14.31
N GLN A 93 2.50 -3.24 15.07
CA GLN A 93 3.50 -2.54 15.89
C GLN A 93 3.09 -2.60 17.35
N ASN A 94 3.93 -3.20 18.21
CA ASN A 94 3.69 -3.34 19.66
C ASN A 94 2.28 -3.88 19.98
N GLY A 95 1.80 -4.87 19.19
CA GLY A 95 0.48 -5.49 19.34
C GLY A 95 -0.68 -4.70 18.74
N LYS A 96 -0.44 -3.53 18.13
CA LYS A 96 -1.44 -2.74 17.42
C LYS A 96 -1.39 -3.00 15.93
N GLU A 97 -2.55 -3.29 15.33
CA GLU A 97 -2.67 -3.58 13.90
C GLU A 97 -3.09 -2.33 13.11
N TYR A 98 -2.35 -2.04 12.06
CA TYR A 98 -2.66 -1.06 11.01
C TYR A 98 -2.82 -1.83 9.70
N ARG A 99 -3.81 -1.46 8.88
CA ARG A 99 -4.04 -2.08 7.58
C ARG A 99 -4.10 -1.00 6.51
N PHE A 100 -3.50 -1.28 5.36
CA PHE A 100 -3.53 -0.42 4.20
C PHE A 100 -3.95 -1.27 3.00
N GLY A 101 -4.90 -0.76 2.21
CA GLY A 101 -5.33 -1.35 0.95
C GLY A 101 -5.00 -0.40 -0.19
N LEU A 102 -4.49 -0.92 -1.29
CA LEU A 102 -4.29 -0.18 -2.54
C LEU A 102 -4.90 -1.00 -3.66
N ASN A 103 -5.92 -0.44 -4.30
CA ASN A 103 -6.57 -1.06 -5.45
C ASN A 103 -6.54 -0.12 -6.63
N TRP A 104 -6.25 -0.63 -7.82
CA TRP A 104 -6.50 0.09 -9.05
C TRP A 104 -7.03 -0.80 -10.16
N ILE A 105 -7.82 -0.22 -11.06
CA ILE A 105 -8.26 -0.81 -12.33
C ILE A 105 -8.19 0.31 -13.37
N ILE A 106 -7.42 0.10 -14.43
CA ILE A 106 -7.17 1.07 -15.51
C ILE A 106 -7.51 0.38 -16.84
N ARG A 107 -8.46 0.95 -17.57
CA ARG A 107 -8.91 0.43 -18.88
C ARG A 107 -8.50 1.41 -19.98
N GLY A 108 -7.22 1.36 -20.34
CA GLY A 108 -6.62 2.27 -21.32
C GLY A 108 -6.81 3.73 -20.92
N ARG A 109 -7.28 4.55 -21.86
CA ARG A 109 -7.65 5.96 -21.61
C ARG A 109 -9.13 6.13 -21.23
N GLY A 110 -9.92 5.06 -21.26
CA GLY A 110 -11.38 5.13 -21.12
C GLY A 110 -11.83 5.24 -19.67
N SER A 111 -11.16 4.58 -18.73
CA SER A 111 -11.55 4.67 -17.32
C SER A 111 -10.38 4.34 -16.40
N ALA A 112 -10.39 4.94 -15.21
CA ALA A 112 -9.58 4.47 -14.10
C ALA A 112 -10.40 4.46 -12.81
N TYR A 113 -10.07 3.52 -11.94
CA TYR A 113 -10.48 3.47 -10.55
C TYR A 113 -9.22 3.26 -9.73
N ILE A 114 -9.00 4.08 -8.71
CA ILE A 114 -7.90 3.97 -7.76
C ILE A 114 -8.49 4.21 -6.38
N SER A 115 -8.24 3.31 -5.44
CA SER A 115 -8.61 3.51 -4.04
C SER A 115 -7.46 3.14 -3.12
N VAL A 116 -7.23 4.00 -2.14
CA VAL A 116 -6.34 3.74 -1.01
C VAL A 116 -7.19 3.71 0.25
N GLU A 117 -7.08 2.65 1.03
CA GLU A 117 -7.81 2.46 2.28
C GLU A 117 -6.82 2.29 3.42
N MET A 118 -7.14 2.86 4.58
CA MET A 118 -6.32 2.82 5.77
C MET A 118 -7.21 2.53 6.98
N TYR A 119 -6.78 1.54 7.75
CA TYR A 119 -7.28 1.28 9.09
C TYR A 119 -6.14 1.50 10.08
N THR A 120 -6.42 2.24 11.14
CA THR A 120 -5.49 2.49 12.24
C THR A 120 -6.22 2.27 13.57
N PRO A 121 -5.53 1.77 14.61
CA PRO A 121 -6.14 1.58 15.91
C PRO A 121 -6.41 2.92 16.64
N HIS A 122 -5.84 4.03 16.15
CA HIS A 122 -6.05 5.36 16.73
C HIS A 122 -7.46 5.89 16.46
N GLU A 123 -8.17 6.28 17.53
CA GLU A 123 -9.56 6.75 17.48
C GLU A 123 -9.78 7.98 16.60
N MET A 124 -8.76 8.83 16.43
CA MET A 124 -8.93 10.11 15.73
C MET A 124 -8.85 10.00 14.20
N ALA A 125 -8.40 8.87 13.65
CA ALA A 125 -8.09 8.76 12.21
C ALA A 125 -8.38 7.37 11.63
N ARG A 126 -9.46 6.71 12.04
CA ARG A 126 -9.86 5.38 11.54
C ARG A 126 -10.45 5.46 10.13
N ASP A 127 -10.43 4.33 9.43
CA ASP A 127 -11.16 4.10 8.18
C ASP A 127 -10.97 5.21 7.14
N GLY A 128 -9.72 5.65 7.01
CA GLY A 128 -9.30 6.61 6.01
C GLY A 128 -9.44 6.01 4.62
N LYS A 129 -10.11 6.70 3.70
CA LYS A 129 -10.21 6.24 2.31
C LYS A 129 -10.04 7.39 1.35
N PHE A 130 -9.12 7.21 0.41
CA PHE A 130 -9.01 8.03 -0.78
C PHE A 130 -9.56 7.24 -1.97
N LEU A 131 -10.41 7.87 -2.77
CA LEU A 131 -10.96 7.33 -4.00
C LEU A 131 -10.71 8.31 -5.12
N PHE A 132 -10.25 7.80 -6.25
CA PHE A 132 -10.24 8.48 -7.52
C PHE A 132 -10.89 7.55 -8.56
N LYS A 133 -11.87 8.05 -9.30
CA LYS A 133 -12.41 7.32 -10.44
C LYS A 133 -12.77 8.28 -11.56
N TYR A 134 -12.62 7.82 -12.80
CA TYR A 134 -13.19 8.48 -13.96
C TYR A 134 -13.63 7.46 -15.00
N ASP A 135 -14.58 7.87 -15.81
CA ASP A 135 -15.10 7.14 -16.96
C ASP A 135 -15.28 8.11 -18.14
N MET A 136 -14.79 7.71 -19.29
CA MET A 136 -14.83 8.45 -20.56
C MET A 136 -15.53 7.57 -21.57
N ASN A 137 -16.80 7.90 -21.82
CA ASN A 137 -17.57 7.36 -22.93
C ASN A 137 -17.65 8.41 -24.04
N PRO A 138 -17.90 8.02 -25.30
CA PRO A 138 -18.14 8.98 -26.38
C PRO A 138 -19.24 9.98 -25.98
N GLY A 139 -18.90 11.27 -25.99
CA GLY A 139 -19.81 12.35 -25.61
C GLY A 139 -20.12 12.48 -24.11
N LYS A 140 -19.48 11.69 -23.22
CA LYS A 140 -19.73 11.76 -21.78
C LYS A 140 -18.49 11.43 -20.95
N TYR A 141 -18.10 12.37 -20.09
CA TYR A 141 -16.98 12.24 -19.18
C TYR A 141 -17.46 12.39 -17.74
N GLU A 142 -17.19 11.42 -16.88
CA GLU A 142 -17.56 11.44 -15.47
C GLU A 142 -16.31 11.25 -14.60
N GLY A 143 -16.24 11.96 -13.48
CA GLY A 143 -15.11 11.87 -12.57
C GLY A 143 -15.51 12.09 -11.12
N GLN A 144 -14.79 11.45 -10.20
CA GLN A 144 -14.91 11.68 -8.77
C GLN A 144 -13.57 11.49 -8.07
N THR A 145 -13.24 12.43 -7.19
CA THR A 145 -12.20 12.32 -6.17
C THR A 145 -12.85 12.49 -4.81
N MET A 146 -12.66 11.52 -3.90
CA MET A 146 -13.27 11.53 -2.58
C MET A 146 -12.26 11.16 -1.50
N LEU A 147 -12.35 11.83 -0.36
CA LEU A 147 -11.55 11.57 0.84
C LEU A 147 -12.49 11.43 2.03
N THR A 148 -12.39 10.31 2.75
CA THR A 148 -13.17 10.03 3.96
C THR A 148 -12.27 9.66 5.13
N PHE A 149 -12.70 9.96 6.36
CA PHE A 149 -12.11 9.49 7.61
C PHE A 149 -13.22 9.27 8.63
N ASN A 150 -13.09 8.24 9.48
CA ASN A 150 -14.07 7.88 10.50
C ASN A 150 -15.50 7.81 9.92
N GLU A 151 -15.64 7.20 8.74
CA GLU A 151 -16.90 7.10 7.97
C GLU A 151 -17.48 8.44 7.45
N GLY A 152 -16.85 9.57 7.75
CA GLY A 152 -17.27 10.90 7.28
C GLY A 152 -16.55 11.36 6.01
N VAL A 153 -17.28 11.99 5.10
CA VAL A 153 -16.70 12.63 3.90
C VAL A 153 -16.05 13.95 4.29
N ILE A 154 -14.75 14.08 4.04
CA ILE A 154 -13.97 15.31 4.23
C ILE A 154 -13.90 16.13 2.93
N LEU A 155 -13.85 15.44 1.81
CA LEU A 155 -13.83 16.05 0.49
C LEU A 155 -14.53 15.11 -0.49
N ASP A 156 -15.43 15.66 -1.29
CA ASP A 156 -15.98 15.00 -2.47
C ASP A 156 -16.05 16.02 -3.61
N PHE A 157 -15.23 15.78 -4.63
CA PHE A 157 -15.24 16.52 -5.87
C PHE A 157 -15.70 15.57 -6.97
N ASN A 158 -16.84 15.86 -7.58
CA ASN A 158 -17.37 15.07 -8.68
C ASN A 158 -17.84 15.96 -9.83
N GLY A 159 -17.85 15.42 -11.03
CA GLY A 159 -18.30 16.16 -12.19
C GLY A 159 -18.69 15.28 -13.35
N VAL A 160 -19.51 15.85 -14.22
CA VAL A 160 -19.96 15.26 -15.47
C VAL A 160 -19.83 16.32 -16.56
N VAL A 161 -19.24 15.94 -17.69
CA VAL A 161 -19.23 16.73 -18.92
C VAL A 161 -19.93 15.92 -19.99
N ASN A 162 -21.01 16.48 -20.55
CA ASN A 162 -21.69 15.93 -21.71
C ASN A 162 -21.30 16.76 -22.94
N HIS A 163 -20.86 16.09 -24.00
CA HIS A 163 -20.55 16.69 -25.28
C HIS A 163 -21.45 16.04 -26.33
N ASP A 164 -22.36 16.84 -26.88
CA ASP A 164 -23.14 16.44 -28.04
C ASP A 164 -22.25 16.48 -29.27
N LEU A 165 -21.90 15.30 -29.78
CA LEU A 165 -20.98 15.13 -30.90
C LEU A 165 -21.60 15.56 -32.24
N GLU A 166 -22.93 15.67 -32.34
CA GLU A 166 -23.61 16.11 -33.56
C GLU A 166 -23.69 17.63 -33.64
N THR A 167 -23.92 18.30 -32.51
CA THR A 167 -24.11 19.75 -32.44
C THR A 167 -22.89 20.52 -31.91
N ASP A 168 -21.84 19.81 -31.50
CA ASP A 168 -20.63 20.33 -30.85
C ASP A 168 -20.91 21.15 -29.57
N ASN A 169 -22.04 20.87 -28.90
CA ASN A 169 -22.44 21.54 -27.67
C ASN A 169 -21.89 20.83 -26.42
N VAL A 170 -21.45 21.59 -25.43
CA VAL A 170 -20.89 21.08 -24.17
C VAL A 170 -21.71 21.55 -22.96
N ASP A 171 -22.17 20.63 -22.12
CA ASP A 171 -22.77 20.89 -20.79
C ASP A 171 -21.88 20.25 -19.72
N ALA A 172 -21.28 21.08 -18.86
CA ALA A 172 -20.38 20.64 -17.81
C ALA A 172 -20.97 20.99 -16.43
N ARG A 173 -20.91 20.05 -15.49
CA ARG A 173 -21.36 20.27 -14.11
C ARG A 173 -20.35 19.69 -13.15
N PHE A 174 -19.86 20.53 -12.24
CA PHE A 174 -18.91 20.14 -11.21
C PHE A 174 -19.47 20.49 -9.84
N ARG A 175 -19.37 19.55 -8.91
CA ARG A 175 -19.80 19.72 -7.52
C ARG A 175 -18.63 19.52 -6.59
N PHE A 176 -18.62 20.35 -5.56
CA PHE A 176 -17.65 20.28 -4.49
C PHE A 176 -18.39 20.25 -3.15
N TYR A 177 -18.07 19.25 -2.35
CA TYR A 177 -18.51 19.11 -0.98
C TYR A 177 -17.31 19.04 -0.05
N ASN A 178 -17.34 19.86 1.00
CA ASN A 178 -16.41 19.80 2.12
C ASN A 178 -17.13 20.35 3.37
N PRO A 179 -17.28 19.56 4.44
CA PRO A 179 -18.03 19.98 5.63
C PRO A 179 -17.38 21.13 6.40
N TYR A 180 -16.11 21.44 6.12
CA TYR A 180 -15.35 22.50 6.78
C TYR A 180 -15.31 23.80 5.96
N THR A 181 -15.83 23.81 4.73
CA THR A 181 -15.86 25.01 3.86
C THR A 181 -17.20 25.14 3.14
N ARG A 182 -17.30 26.08 2.18
CA ARG A 182 -18.54 26.31 1.44
C ARG A 182 -18.68 25.26 0.33
N ASN A 183 -19.80 24.55 0.34
CA ASN A 183 -20.19 23.70 -0.79
C ASN A 183 -20.48 24.56 -2.03
N GLY A 184 -20.21 24.03 -3.21
CA GLY A 184 -20.36 24.76 -4.46
C GLY A 184 -20.69 23.88 -5.65
N GLU A 185 -21.35 24.46 -6.64
CA GLU A 185 -21.59 23.88 -7.96
C GLU A 185 -21.13 24.88 -9.02
N ILE A 186 -20.44 24.39 -10.04
CA ILE A 186 -20.05 25.16 -11.24
C ILE A 186 -20.79 24.52 -12.42
N ARG A 187 -21.42 25.37 -13.23
CA ARG A 187 -22.05 25.04 -14.51
C ARG A 187 -21.47 25.92 -15.60
#